data_AF-A0A835PGE9-F1
#
_entry.id   AF-A0A835PGE9-F1
#
_cell.length_a   1.000
_cell.length_b   1.000
_cell.length_c   1.000
_cell.angle_alpha   90.00
_cell.angle_beta   90.00
_cell.angle_gamma   90.00
#
_symmetry.space_group_name_H-M   'P 1'
#
loop_
_entity.id
_entity.type
_entity.pdbx_description
1 polymer ?
#
loop_
_entity_poly.entity_id
_entity_poly.type
_entity_poly.pdbx_seq_one_letter_code
_entity_poly.pdbx_strand_id
1 'polypeptide(L)'
;MKPRCVATWARPRHFDNGCSSDSLLRRPSTDLRKMGRRIFVFIIGGATRSELRVAHKLSSKFRREIILGSTSFDDPAQFITKLKLLAVKDSSLEDLKQAKSNIYKQPLHPFSCPSSLKAFGSGV
;
A
#
# COMPACT_ATOMS: atom_id res chain seq x y z
N MET A 1 26.30 -29.05 8.05
CA MET A 1 26.21 -27.60 8.41
C MET A 1 25.55 -26.85 7.26
N LYS A 2 24.45 -26.14 7.50
CA LYS A 2 23.70 -25.40 6.47
C LYS A 2 24.30 -23.98 6.35
N PRO A 3 24.73 -23.49 5.18
CA PRO A 3 25.22 -22.12 5.06
C PRO A 3 24.04 -21.16 5.25
N ARG A 4 24.12 -20.32 6.28
CA ARG A 4 23.16 -19.24 6.53
C ARG A 4 23.42 -18.15 5.50
N CYS A 5 22.72 -18.21 4.37
CA CYS A 5 22.86 -17.22 3.29
C CYS A 5 22.19 -15.92 3.74
N VAL A 6 22.96 -14.99 4.31
CA VAL A 6 22.49 -13.65 4.64
C VAL A 6 22.71 -12.79 3.40
N ALA A 7 21.66 -12.14 2.91
CA ALA A 7 21.73 -11.28 1.72
C ALA A 7 22.94 -10.34 1.81
N THR A 8 23.82 -10.39 0.81
CA THR A 8 25.10 -9.67 0.76
C THR A 8 24.97 -8.16 1.00
N TRP A 9 23.78 -7.62 0.73
CA TRP A 9 23.39 -6.22 0.93
C TRP A 9 23.24 -5.79 2.39
N ALA A 10 23.07 -6.74 3.32
CA ALA A 10 22.82 -6.51 4.75
C ALA A 10 24.00 -6.90 5.66
N ARG A 11 25.11 -7.39 5.10
CA ARG A 11 26.30 -7.78 5.86
C ARG A 11 27.05 -6.53 6.31
N PRO A 12 27.25 -6.28 7.62
CA PRO A 12 28.24 -5.30 8.07
C PRO A 12 29.59 -5.79 7.55
N ARG A 13 30.20 -5.05 6.63
CA ARG A 13 31.52 -5.39 6.11
C ARG A 13 32.56 -5.07 7.18
N HIS A 14 32.78 -5.98 8.13
CA HIS A 14 34.04 -5.99 8.88
C HIS A 14 35.12 -6.43 7.89
N PHE A 15 36.06 -5.54 7.59
CA PHE A 15 37.14 -5.76 6.63
C PHE A 15 38.43 -5.82 7.43
N ASP A 16 38.95 -7.02 7.68
CA ASP A 16 40.33 -7.20 8.09
C ASP A 16 41.17 -7.39 6.82
N ASN A 17 42.20 -6.54 6.73
CA ASN A 17 43.41 -6.50 5.88
C ASN A 17 43.36 -6.90 4.38
N GLY A 18 43.94 -6.01 3.54
CA GLY A 18 44.35 -6.38 2.18
C GLY A 18 44.37 -5.22 1.20
N CYS A 19 45.57 -4.67 0.98
CA CYS A 19 45.90 -3.62 0.02
C CYS A 19 45.43 -3.97 -1.42
N SER A 20 44.83 -3.01 -2.13
CA SER A 20 44.69 -3.07 -3.58
C SER A 20 44.56 -1.66 -4.14
N SER A 21 45.69 -1.13 -4.62
CA SER A 21 45.76 0.03 -5.50
C SER A 21 45.25 -0.39 -6.87
N ASP A 22 44.11 0.13 -7.32
CA ASP A 22 43.99 0.82 -8.62
C ASP A 22 42.54 1.28 -8.91
N SER A 23 42.45 2.28 -9.78
CA SER A 23 41.29 2.81 -10.53
C SER A 23 40.32 3.75 -9.80
N LEU A 24 40.41 5.02 -10.21
CA LEU A 24 39.67 6.22 -9.82
C LEU A 24 38.15 6.20 -10.13
N LEU A 25 37.53 5.01 -10.28
CA LEU A 25 36.10 4.85 -10.56
C LEU A 25 35.34 4.07 -9.47
N ARG A 26 35.95 3.76 -8.32
CA ARG A 26 35.40 2.78 -7.35
C ARG A 26 35.17 3.26 -5.91
N ARG A 27 34.79 4.52 -5.66
CA ARG A 27 34.39 4.94 -4.30
C ARG A 27 33.20 5.90 -4.23
N PRO A 28 31.98 5.34 -4.10
CA PRO A 28 31.06 5.70 -3.02
C PRO A 28 31.23 4.77 -1.79
N SER A 29 32.05 3.72 -1.92
CA SER A 29 32.23 2.66 -0.92
C SER A 29 32.93 3.09 0.37
N THR A 30 33.64 4.21 0.40
CA THR A 30 34.30 4.68 1.64
C THR A 30 33.35 5.28 2.65
N ASP A 31 32.35 6.04 2.21
CA ASP A 31 31.34 6.56 3.13
C ASP A 31 30.44 5.42 3.59
N LEU A 32 30.10 4.47 2.72
CA LEU A 32 29.35 3.27 3.10
C LEU A 32 30.04 2.42 4.17
N ARG A 33 31.37 2.50 4.33
CA ARG A 33 32.11 1.83 5.41
C ARG A 33 32.10 2.61 6.73
N LYS A 34 31.93 3.93 6.68
CA LYS A 34 31.76 4.81 7.86
C LYS A 34 30.29 4.96 8.26
N MET A 35 29.37 4.68 7.34
CA MET A 35 27.94 4.76 7.59
C MET A 35 27.46 3.52 8.35
N GLY A 36 26.57 3.73 9.32
CA GLY A 36 26.02 2.64 10.13
C GLY A 36 25.11 1.69 9.35
N ARG A 37 24.36 0.85 10.08
CA ARG A 37 23.37 -0.08 9.49
C ARG A 37 22.44 0.65 8.52
N ARG A 38 22.28 0.08 7.31
CA ARG A 38 21.35 0.56 6.28
C ARG A 38 19.90 0.33 6.70
N ILE A 39 19.05 1.31 6.46
CA ILE A 39 17.62 1.26 6.79
C ILE A 39 16.83 1.27 5.48
N PHE A 40 16.00 0.25 5.29
CA PHE A 40 15.10 0.14 4.14
C PHE A 40 13.68 0.44 4.60
N VAL A 41 13.03 1.40 3.95
CA VAL A 41 11.64 1.80 4.23
C VAL A 41 10.86 1.65 2.95
N PHE A 42 9.76 0.89 2.98
CA PHE A 42 8.84 0.77 1.85
C PHE A 42 7.46 1.30 2.24
N ILE A 43 7.00 2.35 1.56
CA ILE A 43 5.69 2.97 1.80
C ILE A 43 4.69 2.44 0.78
N ILE A 44 3.64 1.80 1.26
CA ILE A 44 2.52 1.31 0.46
C ILE A 44 1.52 2.45 0.27
N GLY A 45 1.01 2.62 -0.95
CA GLY A 45 0.00 3.65 -1.26
C GLY A 45 0.61 4.97 -1.77
N GLY A 46 1.93 5.04 -1.87
CA GLY A 46 2.67 6.17 -2.43
C GLY A 46 3.41 6.97 -1.37
N ALA A 47 4.46 7.66 -1.80
CA ALA A 47 5.25 8.59 -1.00
C ALA A 47 5.33 9.92 -1.73
N THR A 48 5.43 11.03 -1.00
CA THR A 48 5.63 12.35 -1.58
C THR A 48 7.12 12.72 -1.58
N ARG A 49 7.44 13.86 -2.19
CA ARG A 49 8.80 14.41 -2.14
C ARG A 49 9.21 14.84 -0.73
N SER A 50 8.26 15.06 0.17
CA SER A 50 8.55 15.51 1.54
C SER A 50 9.22 14.40 2.37
N GLU A 51 8.80 13.15 2.23
CA GLU A 51 9.40 12.00 2.90
C GLU A 51 10.79 11.70 2.32
N LEU A 52 10.94 11.78 1.00
CA LEU A 52 12.24 11.62 0.34
C LEU A 52 13.24 12.69 0.82
N ARG A 53 12.81 13.94 0.92
CA ARG A 53 13.63 15.05 1.43
C ARG A 53 14.03 14.82 2.90
N VAL A 54 13.11 14.33 3.72
CA VAL A 54 13.39 13.99 5.11
C VAL A 54 14.38 12.83 5.19
N ALA A 55 14.19 11.75 4.44
CA ALA A 55 15.11 10.61 4.38
C ALA A 55 16.54 11.05 4.02
N HIS A 56 16.68 11.94 3.03
CA HIS A 56 17.99 12.51 2.67
C HIS A 56 18.61 13.35 3.80
N LYS A 57 17.80 14.20 4.46
CA LYS A 57 18.26 15.02 5.59
C LYS A 57 18.67 14.17 6.80
N LEU A 58 17.96 13.06 7.04
CA LEU A 58 18.28 12.14 8.12
C LEU A 58 19.53 11.31 7.79
N SER A 59 19.72 10.94 6.52
CA SER A 59 20.90 10.20 6.07
C SER A 59 22.20 10.96 6.40
N SER A 60 22.24 12.27 6.09
CA SER A 60 23.40 13.12 6.39
C SER A 60 23.57 13.40 7.89
N LYS A 61 22.49 13.59 8.65
CA LYS A 61 22.53 13.82 10.10
C LYS A 61 23.04 12.61 10.89
N PHE A 62 22.52 11.43 10.58
CA PHE A 62 22.78 10.21 11.35
C PHE A 62 23.93 9.37 10.80
N ARG A 63 24.54 9.78 9.67
CA ARG A 63 25.58 9.03 8.94
C ARG A 63 25.13 7.59 8.70
N ARG A 64 23.88 7.40 8.28
CA ARG A 64 23.29 6.10 7.96
C ARG A 64 22.54 6.20 6.66
N GLU A 65 22.75 5.24 5.78
CA GLU A 65 22.04 5.19 4.51
C GLU A 65 20.57 4.80 4.73
N ILE A 66 19.66 5.67 4.31
CA ILE A 66 18.21 5.42 4.33
C ILE A 66 17.74 5.26 2.89
N ILE A 67 17.27 4.07 2.56
CA ILE A 67 16.76 3.72 1.23
C ILE A 67 15.24 3.70 1.33
N LEU A 68 14.62 4.70 0.70
CA LEU A 68 13.17 4.84 0.63
C LEU A 68 12.67 4.25 -0.70
N GLY A 69 11.77 3.29 -0.61
CA GLY A 69 10.96 2.81 -1.72
C GLY A 69 9.48 3.10 -1.47
N SER A 70 8.72 3.20 -2.53
CA SER A 70 7.26 3.31 -2.45
C SER A 70 6.64 2.66 -3.67
N THR A 71 5.32 2.46 -3.62
CA THR A 71 4.54 2.01 -4.79
C THR A 71 4.42 3.09 -5.87
N SER A 72 4.43 4.37 -5.48
CA SER A 72 4.42 5.54 -6.37
C SER A 72 5.10 6.74 -5.69
N PHE A 73 5.72 7.61 -6.47
CA PHE A 73 6.18 8.92 -5.99
C PHE A 73 5.30 9.99 -6.59
N ASP A 74 4.48 10.61 -5.75
CA ASP A 74 3.43 11.52 -6.18
C ASP A 74 3.70 12.94 -5.70
N ASP A 75 3.30 13.92 -6.53
CA ASP A 75 3.23 15.32 -6.12
C ASP A 75 2.00 15.53 -5.20
N PRO A 76 2.01 16.52 -4.29
CA PRO A 76 0.95 16.67 -3.28
C PRO A 76 -0.45 16.78 -3.89
N ALA A 77 -0.59 17.46 -5.04
CA ALA A 77 -1.87 17.57 -5.74
C ALA A 77 -2.37 16.21 -6.25
N GLN A 78 -1.47 15.36 -6.77
CA GLN A 78 -1.81 14.02 -7.25
C GLN A 78 -2.20 13.11 -6.09
N PHE A 79 -1.47 13.18 -4.98
CA PHE A 79 -1.78 12.43 -3.76
C PHE A 79 -3.19 12.78 -3.23
N ILE A 80 -3.50 14.08 -3.13
CA ILE A 80 -4.84 14.54 -2.70
C ILE A 80 -5.92 14.05 -3.67
N THR A 81 -5.65 14.07 -4.98
CA THR A 81 -6.62 13.60 -5.97
C THR A 81 -6.89 12.10 -5.83
N LYS A 82 -5.85 11.29 -5.60
CA LYS A 82 -6.00 9.85 -5.33
C LYS A 82 -6.83 9.61 -4.07
N LEU A 83 -6.61 10.38 -3.00
CA LEU A 83 -7.41 10.30 -1.78
C LEU A 83 -8.89 10.65 -2.03
N LYS A 84 -9.16 11.71 -2.80
CA LYS A 84 -10.53 12.11 -3.16
C LYS A 84 -11.24 11.01 -3.96
N LEU A 85 -10.55 10.38 -4.92
CA LEU A 85 -11.12 9.30 -5.71
C LEU A 85 -11.49 8.07 -4.86
N LEU A 86 -10.66 7.74 -3.87
CA LEU A 86 -10.95 6.65 -2.93
C LEU A 86 -12.17 6.99 -2.06
N ALA A 87 -12.24 8.22 -1.54
CA ALA A 87 -13.36 8.66 -0.71
C ALA A 87 -14.72 8.59 -1.44
N VAL A 88 -14.77 8.97 -2.73
CA VAL A 88 -16.01 8.88 -3.54
C VAL A 88 -16.42 7.43 -3.78
N LYS A 89 -15.44 6.55 -3.98
CA LYS A 89 -15.71 5.12 -4.19
C LYS A 89 -16.30 4.48 -2.93
N ASP A 90 -15.78 4.82 -1.76
CA ASP A 90 -16.28 4.30 -0.49
C ASP A 90 -17.72 4.77 -0.22
N SER A 91 -18.08 6.02 -0.52
CA SER A 91 -19.48 6.47 -0.39
C SER A 91 -20.45 5.68 -1.27
N SER A 92 -20.07 5.39 -2.52
CA SER A 92 -20.92 4.61 -3.43
C SER A 92 -21.10 3.14 -3.01
N LEU A 93 -20.12 2.60 -2.29
CA LEU A 93 -20.19 1.23 -1.77
C LEU A 93 -21.15 1.12 -0.58
N GLU A 94 -21.25 2.16 0.25
CA GLU A 94 -22.21 2.19 1.35
C GLU A 94 -23.65 2.30 0.84
N ASP A 95 -23.90 3.10 -0.21
CA ASP A 95 -25.23 3.18 -0.84
C ASP A 95 -25.69 1.84 -1.42
N LEU A 96 -24.77 1.07 -2.01
CA LEU A 96 -25.06 -0.29 -2.52
C LEU A 96 -25.25 -1.31 -1.39
N LYS A 97 -24.52 -1.20 -0.28
CA LYS A 97 -24.72 -2.06 0.90
C LYS A 97 -26.09 -1.79 1.54
N GLN A 98 -26.51 -0.53 1.60
CA GLN A 98 -27.82 -0.14 2.11
C GLN A 98 -28.98 -0.58 1.19
N ALA A 99 -28.79 -0.49 -0.13
CA ALA A 99 -29.77 -1.00 -1.09
C ALA A 99 -29.94 -2.53 -0.97
N LYS A 100 -28.84 -3.27 -0.80
CA LYS A 100 -28.90 -4.72 -0.58
C LYS A 100 -29.54 -5.08 0.75
N SER A 101 -29.22 -4.38 1.84
CA SER A 101 -29.81 -4.65 3.16
C SER A 101 -31.33 -4.40 3.21
N ASN A 102 -31.84 -3.41 2.46
CA ASN A 102 -33.28 -3.15 2.33
C ASN A 102 -34.03 -4.21 1.52
N ILE A 103 -33.39 -4.84 0.53
CA ILE A 103 -34.01 -5.94 -0.26
C ILE A 103 -34.23 -7.18 0.61
N TYR A 104 -33.33 -7.49 1.55
CA TYR A 104 -33.50 -8.60 2.49
C TYR A 104 -34.45 -8.29 3.67
N LYS A 105 -35.05 -7.08 3.70
CA LYS A 105 -35.95 -6.62 4.76
C LYS A 105 -37.41 -6.51 4.30
N GLN A 106 -37.80 -7.22 3.25
CA GLN A 106 -39.23 -7.38 2.93
C GLN A 106 -39.88 -8.31 3.97
N PRO A 107 -40.96 -7.90 4.64
CA PRO A 107 -41.68 -8.78 5.54
C PRO A 107 -42.40 -9.83 4.70
N LEU A 108 -42.11 -11.10 4.97
CA LEU A 108 -42.92 -12.23 4.52
C LEU A 108 -44.31 -12.08 5.12
N HIS A 109 -45.21 -11.38 4.43
CA HIS A 109 -46.63 -11.47 4.73
C HIS A 109 -47.08 -12.89 4.36
N PRO A 110 -47.77 -13.61 5.27
CA PRO A 110 -48.24 -14.96 4.96
C PRO A 110 -49.28 -14.88 3.85
N PHE A 111 -49.09 -15.69 2.82
CA PHE A 111 -50.01 -15.89 1.71
C PHE A 111 -51.42 -16.19 2.26
N SER A 112 -52.34 -15.23 2.13
CA SER A 112 -53.77 -15.47 2.31
C SER A 112 -54.35 -15.91 0.97
N CYS A 113 -54.58 -17.21 0.81
CA CYS A 113 -55.35 -17.76 -0.29
C CYS A 113 -56.84 -17.40 -0.14
N PRO A 114 -57.51 -16.86 -1.17
CA PRO A 114 -58.95 -16.98 -1.28
C PRO A 114 -59.28 -18.07 -2.31
N SER A 115 -59.75 -19.18 -1.76
CA SER A 115 -60.60 -20.14 -2.45
C SER A 115 -61.87 -19.45 -2.96
N SER A 116 -62.12 -19.54 -4.28
CA SER A 116 -63.45 -19.86 -4.86
C SER A 116 -63.53 -19.40 -6.31
N LEU A 117 -63.26 -20.34 -7.22
CA LEU A 117 -63.86 -20.36 -8.55
C LEU A 117 -65.39 -20.49 -8.42
N LYS A 118 -66.15 -19.60 -9.08
CA LYS A 118 -67.48 -19.83 -9.66
C LYS A 118 -67.82 -18.61 -10.52
N ALA A 119 -67.62 -18.69 -11.84
CA ALA A 119 -68.55 -19.23 -12.84
C ALA A 119 -69.38 -18.09 -13.47
N PHE A 120 -69.09 -17.89 -14.75
CA PHE A 120 -69.68 -16.97 -15.71
C PHE A 120 -71.20 -17.11 -15.77
N GLY A 121 -71.92 -15.99 -15.68
CA GLY A 121 -73.35 -15.90 -16.00
C GLY A 121 -73.58 -14.73 -16.97
N SER A 122 -73.62 -15.04 -18.26
CA SER A 122 -74.14 -14.14 -19.30
C SER A 122 -75.66 -14.26 -19.35
N GLY A 123 -76.36 -13.20 -18.99
CA GLY A 123 -77.81 -13.07 -19.13
C GLY A 123 -78.12 -11.76 -19.85
N VAL A 124 -78.77 -11.90 -21.00
CA VAL A 124 -79.46 -10.90 -21.83
C VAL A 124 -80.46 -10.06 -21.05
#